data_AF-A0A957Q6I2-F1
#
_entry.id   AF-A0A957Q6I2-F1
#
_cell.length_a   1.000
_cell.length_b   1.000
_cell.length_c   1.000
_cell.angle_alpha   90.00
_cell.angle_beta   90.00
_cell.angle_gamma   90.00
#
_symmetry.space_group_name_H-M   'P 1'
#
loop_
_entity.id
_entity.type
_entity.pdbx_description
1 polymer ?
#
loop_
_entity_poly.entity_id
_entity_poly.type
_entity_poly.pdbx_seq_one_letter_code
_entity_poly.pdbx_strand_id
1 'polypeptide(L)'
;GIYGEVRVRKDYSYCNTRFWEPGLALIGDVACFIDPILSTGVHLTTYAALQVARSINTCLRNDADTTIDEQQCFEEFETRYRAEYARFYQFLVAFYDT
;
A
#
# COMPACT_ATOMS: atom_id res chain seq x y z
N GLY A 1 -2.83 17.96 29.47
CA GLY A 1 -2.41 16.55 29.57
C GLY A 1 -1.55 16.18 28.37
N ILE A 2 -0.96 14.98 28.35
CA ILE A 2 0.02 14.50 27.34
C ILE A 2 -0.52 14.56 25.88
N TYR A 3 -1.84 14.72 25.72
CA TYR A 3 -2.55 14.88 24.43
C TYR A 3 -2.91 16.34 24.07
N GLY A 4 -2.51 17.33 24.87
CA GLY A 4 -2.85 18.74 24.66
C GLY A 4 -1.83 19.53 23.82
N GLU A 5 -0.80 18.87 23.31
CA GLU A 5 0.21 19.51 22.45
C GLU A 5 -0.28 19.58 21.01
N VAL A 6 -0.21 20.76 20.41
CA VAL A 6 -0.44 20.95 18.97
C VAL A 6 0.76 20.38 18.22
N ARG A 7 0.51 19.42 17.32
CA ARG A 7 1.52 18.84 16.44
C ARG A 7 1.20 19.18 15.00
N VAL A 8 2.21 19.58 14.24
CA VAL A 8 2.08 19.91 12.82
C VAL A 8 2.83 18.87 12.01
N ARG A 9 2.14 18.27 11.04
CA ARG A 9 2.70 17.39 10.01
C ARG A 9 2.40 17.98 8.66
N LYS A 10 3.30 17.72 7.71
CA LYS A 10 3.20 18.20 6.35
C LYS A 10 2.93 16.99 5.47
N ASP A 11 1.65 16.76 5.24
CA ASP A 11 1.14 15.54 4.63
C ASP A 11 0.90 15.80 3.14
N TYR A 12 1.92 15.51 2.33
CA TYR A 12 1.80 15.56 0.88
C TYR A 12 1.43 14.18 0.34
N SER A 13 0.56 14.13 -0.67
CA SER A 13 0.35 12.90 -1.41
C SER A 13 1.62 12.51 -2.16
N TYR A 14 2.09 11.28 -2.00
CA TYR A 14 3.24 10.73 -2.71
C TYR A 14 3.04 9.24 -3.01
N CYS A 15 3.77 8.75 -4.01
CA CYS A 15 3.70 7.36 -4.44
C CYS A 15 5.07 6.94 -4.98
N ASN A 16 5.65 5.89 -4.39
CA ASN A 16 6.90 5.33 -4.88
C ASN A 16 6.75 4.70 -6.28
N THR A 17 7.84 4.72 -7.05
CA THR A 17 7.88 4.15 -8.40
C THR A 17 7.89 2.63 -8.41
N ARG A 18 8.30 1.99 -7.30
CA ARG A 18 8.23 0.55 -7.06
C ARG A 18 7.78 0.28 -5.63
N PHE A 19 6.98 -0.76 -5.43
CA PHE A 19 6.51 -1.17 -4.10
C PHE A 19 7.22 -2.41 -3.57
N TRP A 20 8.04 -3.06 -4.38
CA TRP A 20 8.83 -4.21 -3.97
C TRP A 20 10.12 -4.33 -4.81
N GLU A 21 11.05 -5.09 -4.26
CA GLU A 21 12.26 -5.63 -4.90
C GLU A 21 12.45 -7.05 -4.36
N PRO A 22 13.28 -7.91 -4.98
CA PRO A 22 13.55 -9.24 -4.44
C PRO A 22 13.94 -9.21 -2.96
N GLY A 23 13.14 -9.86 -2.10
CA GLY A 23 13.33 -9.89 -0.64
C GLY A 23 12.89 -8.63 0.13
N LEU A 24 12.22 -7.65 -0.50
CA LEU A 24 11.74 -6.43 0.15
C LEU A 24 10.36 -5.99 -0.38
N ALA A 25 9.45 -5.63 0.52
CA ALA A 25 8.18 -5.00 0.17
C ALA A 25 7.92 -3.76 1.00
N LEU A 26 7.37 -2.72 0.37
CA LEU A 26 6.97 -1.46 1.00
C LEU A 26 5.46 -1.48 1.23
N ILE A 27 4.99 -1.17 2.44
CA ILE A 27 3.56 -1.13 2.80
C ILE A 27 3.22 0.12 3.60
N GLY A 28 1.97 0.58 3.46
CA GLY A 28 1.49 1.79 4.12
C GLY A 28 2.23 3.04 3.64
N ASP A 29 2.43 3.99 4.54
CA ASP A 29 3.05 5.28 4.23
C ASP A 29 4.44 5.14 3.60
N VAL A 30 5.20 4.06 3.88
CA VAL A 30 6.50 3.85 3.21
C VAL A 30 6.35 3.63 1.70
N ALA A 31 5.22 3.11 1.23
CA ALA A 31 4.96 2.88 -0.20
C ALA A 31 4.29 4.09 -0.86
N CYS A 32 3.19 4.55 -0.28
CA CYS A 32 2.40 5.65 -0.81
C CYS A 32 1.49 6.24 0.27
N PHE A 33 1.17 7.51 0.12
CA PHE A 33 0.30 8.25 1.02
C PHE A 33 -0.63 9.15 0.23
N ILE A 34 -1.88 9.24 0.69
CA ILE A 34 -2.91 10.16 0.17
C ILE A 34 -3.39 11.00 1.36
N ASP A 35 -3.75 12.25 1.08
CA ASP A 35 -4.37 13.16 2.03
C ASP A 35 -5.46 12.47 2.90
N PRO A 36 -5.42 12.69 4.23
CA PRO A 36 -6.18 11.93 5.21
C PRO A 36 -7.68 12.27 5.29
N ILE A 37 -8.23 13.11 4.39
CA ILE A 37 -9.62 13.57 4.46
C ILE A 37 -10.67 12.45 4.60
N LEU A 38 -10.37 11.23 4.12
CA LEU A 38 -11.23 10.05 4.21
C LEU A 38 -10.75 8.96 5.20
N SER A 39 -9.71 9.22 6.00
CA SER A 39 -9.13 8.23 6.93
C SER A 39 -8.71 6.90 6.26
N THR A 40 -8.15 6.97 5.05
CA THR A 40 -7.82 5.80 4.23
C THR A 40 -6.46 5.18 4.53
N GLY A 41 -5.56 5.87 5.24
CA GLY A 41 -4.18 5.41 5.46
C GLY A 41 -4.07 4.05 6.16
N VAL A 42 -4.84 3.83 7.24
CA VAL A 42 -4.86 2.54 7.96
C VAL A 42 -5.45 1.43 7.09
N HIS A 43 -6.47 1.76 6.30
CA HIS A 43 -7.06 0.81 5.36
C HIS A 43 -6.06 0.39 4.28
N LEU A 44 -5.40 1.35 3.62
CA LEU A 44 -4.36 1.08 2.62
C LEU A 44 -3.21 0.25 3.18
N THR A 45 -2.77 0.57 4.40
CA THR A 45 -1.70 -0.18 5.08
C THR A 45 -2.09 -1.62 5.35
N THR A 46 -3.28 -1.85 5.91
CA THR A 46 -3.74 -3.22 6.25
C THR A 46 -4.08 -4.03 5.01
N TYR A 47 -4.62 -3.40 3.96
CA TYR A 47 -4.84 -4.01 2.66
C TYR A 47 -3.53 -4.47 2.01
N ALA A 48 -2.51 -3.59 1.97
CA ALA A 48 -1.20 -3.92 1.45
C ALA A 48 -0.53 -5.04 2.26
N ALA A 49 -0.60 -4.99 3.59
CA ALA A 49 -0.07 -6.03 4.46
C ALA A 49 -0.69 -7.41 4.16
N LEU A 50 -2.00 -7.47 3.92
CA LEU A 50 -2.67 -8.72 3.54
C LEU A 50 -2.17 -9.25 2.19
N GLN A 51 -2.00 -8.39 1.19
CA GLN A 51 -1.47 -8.81 -0.12
C GLN A 51 -0.03 -9.32 0.00
N VAL A 52 0.85 -8.60 0.71
CA VAL A 52 2.24 -9.04 0.95
C VAL A 52 2.28 -10.37 1.71
N ALA A 53 1.46 -10.54 2.75
CA ALA A 53 1.39 -11.79 3.49
C ALA A 53 0.96 -12.96 2.60
N ARG A 54 -0.01 -12.74 1.69
CA ARG A 54 -0.40 -13.72 0.68
C ARG A 54 0.77 -14.07 -0.24
N SER A 55 1.46 -13.06 -0.79
CA SER A 55 2.61 -13.25 -1.68
C SER A 55 3.73 -14.04 -1.01
N ILE A 56 4.11 -13.69 0.24
CA ILE A 56 5.11 -14.40 1.03
C ILE A 56 4.68 -15.85 1.28
N ASN A 57 3.45 -16.07 1.73
CA ASN A 57 2.95 -17.42 2.01
C ASN A 57 2.94 -18.28 0.74
N THR A 58 2.58 -17.72 -0.41
CA THR A 58 2.63 -18.43 -1.70
C THR A 58 4.06 -18.79 -2.08
N CYS A 59 5.01 -17.86 -1.95
CA CYS A 59 6.43 -18.11 -2.26
C CYS A 59 7.03 -19.19 -1.33
N LEU A 60 6.69 -19.18 -0.05
CA LEU A 60 7.25 -20.10 0.95
C LEU A 60 6.64 -21.51 0.90
N ARG A 61 5.43 -21.67 0.34
CA ARG A 61 4.69 -22.94 0.38
C ARG A 61 5.34 -24.07 -0.41
N ASN A 62 6.16 -23.78 -1.42
CA ASN A 62 6.98 -24.76 -2.17
C ASN A 62 6.27 -26.11 -2.43
N ASP A 63 5.14 -26.08 -3.12
CA ASP A 63 4.47 -27.31 -3.59
C ASP A 63 5.09 -27.73 -4.94
N ALA A 64 5.46 -29.01 -5.06
CA ALA A 64 6.17 -29.59 -6.21
C ALA A 64 5.39 -29.56 -7.55
N ASP A 65 4.10 -29.24 -7.49
CA ASP A 65 3.17 -29.28 -8.63
C ASP A 65 2.82 -27.88 -9.15
N THR A 66 3.13 -26.82 -8.39
CA THR A 66 2.87 -25.43 -8.81
C THR A 66 3.81 -24.48 -8.08
N THR A 67 4.97 -24.20 -8.69
CA THR A 67 5.86 -23.13 -8.20
C THR A 67 5.41 -21.81 -8.82
N ILE A 68 4.78 -20.96 -8.01
CA ILE A 68 4.54 -19.55 -8.38
C ILE A 68 5.79 -18.79 -7.96
N ASP A 69 6.39 -18.05 -8.89
CA ASP A 69 7.60 -17.30 -8.61
C ASP A 69 7.33 -16.04 -7.75
N GLU A 70 8.39 -15.52 -7.12
CA GLU A 70 8.32 -14.32 -6.30
C GLU A 70 7.84 -13.11 -7.12
N GLN A 71 8.33 -12.98 -8.34
CA GLN A 71 8.01 -11.86 -9.22
C GLN A 71 6.50 -11.78 -9.50
N GLN A 72 5.87 -12.87 -9.91
CA GLN A 72 4.44 -13.01 -10.15
C GLN A 72 3.64 -12.66 -8.89
N CYS A 73 4.07 -13.14 -7.73
CA CYS A 73 3.39 -12.87 -6.46
C CYS A 73 3.43 -11.38 -6.08
N PHE A 74 4.57 -10.73 -6.27
CA PHE A 74 4.74 -9.33 -5.86
C PHE A 74 4.30 -8.32 -6.94
N GLU A 75 4.32 -8.69 -8.23
CA GLU A 75 3.66 -7.93 -9.31
C GLU A 75 2.15 -7.84 -9.10
N GLU A 76 1.51 -8.93 -8.66
CA GLU A 76 0.09 -8.94 -8.31
C GLU A 76 -0.21 -8.05 -7.10
N PHE A 77 0.65 -8.10 -6.07
CA PHE A 77 0.56 -7.19 -4.91
C PHE A 77 0.64 -5.72 -5.35
N GLU A 78 1.66 -5.35 -6.13
CA GLU A 78 1.87 -3.97 -6.56
C GLU A 78 0.71 -3.48 -7.44
N THR A 79 0.25 -4.32 -8.37
CA THR A 79 -0.88 -4.02 -9.25
C THR A 79 -2.15 -3.74 -8.44
N ARG A 80 -2.48 -4.60 -7.47
CA ARG A 80 -3.66 -4.42 -6.61
C ARG A 80 -3.54 -3.18 -5.74
N TYR A 81 -2.38 -2.95 -5.14
CA TYR A 81 -2.20 -1.84 -4.23
C TYR A 81 -2.24 -0.49 -4.97
N ARG A 82 -1.63 -0.42 -6.16
CA ARG A 82 -1.72 0.76 -7.04
C ARG A 82 -3.15 1.04 -7.51
N ALA A 83 -3.91 0.00 -7.85
CA ALA A 83 -5.31 0.16 -8.24
C ALA A 83 -6.15 0.76 -7.10
N GLU A 84 -5.94 0.29 -5.87
CA GLU A 84 -6.66 0.82 -4.70
C GLU A 84 -6.26 2.26 -4.39
N TYR A 85 -4.96 2.57 -4.41
CA TYR A 85 -4.46 3.94 -4.30
C TYR A 85 -5.08 4.86 -5.35
N ALA A 86 -5.13 4.44 -6.62
CA ALA A 86 -5.69 5.24 -7.72
C ALA A 86 -7.18 5.54 -7.53
N ARG A 87 -7.97 4.60 -7.00
CA ARG A 87 -9.41 4.82 -6.69
C ARG A 87 -9.59 5.92 -5.65
N PHE A 88 -8.84 5.87 -4.55
CA PHE A 88 -8.91 6.90 -3.53
C PHE A 88 -8.39 8.24 -4.04
N TYR A 89 -7.34 8.24 -4.85
CA TYR A 89 -6.80 9.46 -5.44
C TYR A 89 -7.82 10.14 -6.38
N GLN A 90 -8.51 9.36 -7.22
CA GLN A 90 -9.57 9.89 -8.09
C GLN A 90 -10.73 10.48 -7.30
N PHE A 91 -11.17 9.78 -6.25
CA PHE A 91 -12.20 10.31 -5.35
C PHE A 91 -11.76 11.63 -4.71
N LEU A 92 -10.50 11.71 -4.28
CA LEU A 92 -9.94 12.91 -3.67
C LEU A 92 -9.88 14.10 -4.65
N VAL A 93 -9.39 13.87 -5.88
CA VAL A 93 -9.38 14.91 -6.92
C VAL A 93 -10.80 15.44 -7.16
N ALA A 94 -11.79 14.55 -7.27
CA ALA A 94 -13.18 14.94 -7.44
C ALA A 94 -13.74 15.77 -6.27
N PHE A 95 -13.24 15.56 -5.05
CA PHE A 95 -13.64 16.35 -3.87
C PHE A 95 -13.01 17.74 -3.87
N TYR A 96 -11.77 17.86 -4.33
CA TYR A 96 -11.03 19.13 -4.38
C TYR A 96 -11.39 20.00 -5.60
N ASP A 97 -11.92 19.42 -6.68
CA ASP A 97 -12.38 20.15 -7.87
C ASP A 97 -13.76 20.84 -7.68
N THR A 98 -14.31 20.85 -6.46
CA THR A 98 -15.55 21.55 -6.09
C THR A 98 -15.29 22.91 -5.45
#